data_AF-A0A538K936-F1
#
_entry.id   AF-A0A538K936-F1
#
_cell.length_a   1.000
_cell.length_b   1.000
_cell.length_c   1.000
_cell.angle_alpha   90.00
_cell.angle_beta   90.00
_cell.angle_gamma   90.00
#
_symmetry.space_group_name_H-M   'P 1'
#
loop_
_entity.id
_entity.type
_entity.pdbx_description
1 polymer ?
#
loop_
_entity_poly.entity_id
_entity_poly.type
_entity_poly.pdbx_seq_one_letter_code
_entity_poly.pdbx_strand_id
1 'polypeptide(L)' 'MDGHLDHQPRAVLHVPRDVIVWRRSLLVEAGFEPELARELSSHAGYDLHDLLNLVDRGCSPPLAARILAPF' A
#
# COMPACT_ATOMS: atom_id res chain seq x y z
N MET A 1 -26.68 16.81 24.93
CA MET A 1 -25.34 17.07 25.50
C MET A 1 -25.14 15.91 26.45
N ASP A 2 -24.38 14.86 26.14
CA ASP A 2 -23.12 14.77 25.37
C ASP A 2 -23.09 13.36 24.72
N GLY A 3 -22.69 13.13 23.47
CA GLY A 3 -21.40 13.51 22.91
C GLY A 3 -20.40 12.36 23.05
N HIS A 4 -20.67 11.18 22.48
CA HIS A 4 -19.63 10.17 22.25
C HIS A 4 -19.88 9.41 20.95
N LEU A 5 -19.57 10.08 19.82
CA LEU A 5 -19.10 9.33 18.67
C LEU A 5 -17.74 8.76 19.09
N ASP A 6 -17.69 7.47 19.44
CA ASP A 6 -16.46 6.69 19.54
C ASP A 6 -15.78 6.69 18.16
N HIS A 7 -15.14 7.80 17.81
CA HIS A 7 -14.12 7.83 16.78
C HIS A 7 -12.89 7.15 17.38
N GLN A 8 -12.94 5.81 17.45
CA GLN A 8 -11.77 4.98 17.73
C GLN A 8 -10.65 5.50 16.81
N PRO A 9 -9.55 6.03 17.36
CA PRO A 9 -8.41 6.40 16.52
C PRO A 9 -7.97 5.12 15.82
N ARG A 10 -8.08 5.08 14.47
CA ARG A 10 -7.65 3.93 13.67
C ARG A 10 -6.27 3.53 14.17
N ALA A 11 -6.17 2.37 14.80
CA ALA A 11 -4.90 1.83 15.26
C ALA A 11 -3.92 1.93 14.08
N VAL A 12 -2.79 2.61 14.28
CA VAL A 12 -1.77 2.75 13.23
C VAL A 12 -1.34 1.33 12.88
N LEU A 13 -1.78 0.83 11.73
CA LEU A 13 -1.48 -0.52 11.28
C LEU A 13 0.03 -0.60 11.02
N HIS A 14 0.76 -1.13 11.98
CA HIS A 14 2.19 -1.36 11.86
C HIS A 14 2.43 -2.61 11.01
N VAL A 15 3.05 -2.41 9.84
CA VAL A 15 3.48 -3.53 8.98
C VAL A 15 4.80 -4.09 9.55
N PRO A 16 4.87 -5.40 9.88
CA PRO A 16 6.12 -6.02 10.31
C PRO A 16 7.26 -5.82 9.29
N ARG A 17 8.50 -5.67 9.75
CA ARG A 17 9.66 -5.33 8.90
C ARG A 17 9.91 -6.37 7.79
N ASP A 18 9.79 -7.65 8.12
CA ASP A 18 9.87 -8.77 7.21
C ASP A 18 8.80 -8.69 6.11
N VAL A 19 7.57 -8.31 6.48
CA VAL A 19 6.49 -8.06 5.52
C VAL A 19 6.80 -6.85 4.63
N ILE A 20 7.38 -5.76 5.15
CA ILE A 20 7.80 -4.63 4.32
C ILE A 20 8.86 -5.06 3.30
N VAL A 21 9.86 -5.83 3.72
CA VAL A 21 10.92 -6.33 2.82
C VAL A 21 10.31 -7.21 1.73
N TRP A 22 9.44 -8.15 2.10
CA TRP A 22 8.74 -9.01 1.15
C TRP A 22 7.86 -8.22 0.17
N ARG A 23 7.05 -7.27 0.67
CA ARG A 23 6.23 -6.37 -0.15
C ARG A 23 7.08 -5.60 -1.17
N ARG A 24 8.23 -5.08 -0.74
CA ARG A 24 9.14 -4.32 -1.60
C ARG A 24 9.71 -5.19 -2.71
N SER A 25 10.17 -6.39 -2.40
CA SER A 25 10.72 -7.32 -3.40
C SER A 25 9.69 -7.63 -4.49
N LEU A 26 8.45 -7.94 -4.10
CA LEU A 26 7.38 -8.21 -5.06
C LEU A 26 7.07 -7.01 -5.97
N LEU A 27 7.03 -5.80 -5.41
CA LEU A 27 6.80 -4.59 -6.19
C LEU A 27 7.93 -4.33 -7.20
N VAL A 28 9.19 -4.53 -6.81
CA VAL A 28 10.33 -4.39 -7.73
C VAL A 28 10.27 -5.45 -8.84
N GLU A 29 9.96 -6.69 -8.50
CA GLU A 29 9.79 -7.78 -9.49
C GLU A 29 8.65 -7.49 -10.47
N ALA A 30 7.59 -6.82 -10.02
CA ALA A 30 6.48 -6.38 -10.87
C ALA A 30 6.80 -5.10 -11.69
N GLY A 31 8.00 -4.54 -11.58
CA GLY A 31 8.44 -3.38 -12.36
C GLY A 31 8.16 -2.02 -11.72
N PHE A 32 7.84 -1.95 -10.43
CA PHE A 32 7.84 -0.69 -9.71
C PHE A 32 9.27 -0.19 -9.52
N GLU A 33 9.47 1.11 -9.73
CA GLU A 33 10.74 1.74 -9.41
C GLU A 33 11.10 1.56 -7.92
N PRO A 34 12.37 1.33 -7.57
CA PRO A 34 12.77 0.93 -6.21
C PRO A 34 12.33 1.88 -5.10
N GLU A 35 12.22 3.18 -5.40
CA GLU A 35 11.79 4.21 -4.46
C GLU A 35 10.28 4.18 -4.23
N LEU A 36 9.49 4.03 -5.29
CA LEU A 36 8.04 3.86 -5.19
C LEU A 36 7.70 2.54 -4.47
N ALA A 37 8.41 1.46 -4.79
CA ALA A 37 8.28 0.18 -4.09
C ALA A 37 8.58 0.30 -2.59
N ARG A 38 9.59 1.10 -2.21
CA ARG A 38 9.93 1.37 -0.81
C ARG A 38 8.81 2.12 -0.08
N GLU A 39 8.22 3.12 -0.73
CA GLU A 39 7.09 3.88 -0.17
C GLU A 39 5.87 2.99 0.06
N LEU A 40 5.38 2.32 -0.99
CA LEU A 40 4.16 1.51 -0.96
C LEU A 40 4.27 0.28 -0.04
N SER A 41 5.46 -0.32 0.04
CA SER A 41 5.69 -1.48 0.91
C SER A 41 5.59 -1.15 2.40
N SER A 42 5.95 0.06 2.79
CA SER A 42 5.88 0.51 4.20
C SER A 42 4.47 0.92 4.64
N HIS A 43 3.56 1.14 3.69
CA HIS A 43 2.29 1.78 3.96
C HIS A 43 1.13 0.78 3.92
N ALA A 44 0.62 0.43 5.11
CA ALA A 44 -0.43 -0.58 5.31
C ALA A 44 -1.75 -0.29 4.56
N GLY A 45 -1.99 0.96 4.15
CA GLY A 45 -3.19 1.37 3.44
C GLY A 45 -3.27 0.88 1.99
N TYR A 46 -2.14 0.46 1.41
CA TYR A 46 -2.12 -0.12 0.07
C TYR A 46 -2.33 -1.64 0.15
N ASP A 47 -3.31 -2.12 -0.61
CA ASP A 47 -3.45 -3.54 -0.92
C ASP A 47 -2.44 -3.92 -2.00
N LEU A 48 -1.51 -4.82 -1.66
CA LEU A 48 -0.48 -5.27 -2.59
C LEU A 48 -1.07 -6.10 -3.72
N HIS A 49 -2.08 -6.91 -3.44
CA HIS A 49 -2.70 -7.77 -4.43
C HIS A 49 -3.37 -6.93 -5.52
N ASP A 50 -4.08 -5.87 -5.14
CA ASP A 50 -4.71 -4.96 -6.10
C ASP A 50 -3.69 -4.17 -6.93
N LEU A 51 -2.57 -3.74 -6.32
CA LEU A 51 -1.48 -3.08 -7.05
C LEU A 51 -0.92 -3.99 -8.16
N LEU A 52 -0.61 -5.25 -7.80
CA LEU A 52 -0.07 -6.23 -8.75
C LEU A 52 -1.08 -6.58 -9.84
N ASN A 53 -2.35 -6.76 -9.48
CA ASN A 53 -3.42 -7.05 -10.43
C ASN A 53 -3.64 -5.90 -11.45
N LEU A 54 -3.46 -4.64 -11.06
CA LEU A 54 -3.49 -3.52 -12.02
C LEU A 54 -2.32 -3.58 -12.99
N VAL A 55 -1.11 -3.88 -12.50
CA VAL A 55 0.08 -4.00 -13.35
C VAL A 55 -0.01 -5.19 -14.30
N ASP A 56 -0.52 -6.34 -13.84
CA ASP A 56 -0.77 -7.51 -14.68
C ASP A 56 -1.76 -7.21 -15.83
N ARG A 57 -2.66 -6.23 -15.64
CA ARG A 57 -3.59 -5.74 -16.67
C ARG A 57 -2.98 -4.69 -17.60
N GLY A 58 -1.70 -4.35 -17.43
CA GLY A 58 -0.98 -3.36 -18.21
C GLY A 58 -1.06 -1.93 -17.67
N CYS A 59 -1.55 -1.71 -16.45
CA CYS A 59 -1.48 -0.41 -15.80
C CYS A 59 -0.03 -0.09 -15.44
N SER A 60 0.41 1.17 -15.63
CA SER A 60 1.75 1.55 -15.19
C SER A 60 1.83 1.61 -13.65
N PRO A 61 2.95 1.25 -13.03
CA PRO A 61 3.10 1.24 -11.58
C PRO A 61 2.76 2.58 -10.89
N PRO A 62 3.17 3.76 -11.41
CA PRO A 62 2.77 5.04 -10.83
C PRO A 62 1.27 5.33 -10.94
N LEU A 63 0.61 4.84 -12.00
CA LEU A 63 -0.83 5.01 -12.17
C LEU A 63 -1.61 4.07 -11.23
N ALA A 64 -1.17 2.82 -11.09
CA ALA A 64 -1.76 1.86 -10.16
C ALA A 64 -1.74 2.37 -8.72
N ALA A 65 -0.61 2.95 -8.28
CA ALA A 65 -0.49 3.57 -6.96
C ALA A 65 -1.49 4.71 -6.74
N ARG A 66 -1.73 5.53 -7.77
CA ARG A 66 -2.71 6.64 -7.68
C ARG A 66 -4.15 6.15 -7.66
N ILE A 67 -4.47 5.09 -8.40
CA ILE A 67 -5.82 4.49 -8.40
C ILE A 67 -6.17 3.93 -7.02
N LEU A 68 -5.19 3.33 -6.34
CA LEU A 68 -5.36 2.66 -5.05
C LEU A 68 -4.91 3.51 -3.85
N ALA A 69 -4.70 4.80 -4.04
CA ALA A 69 -4.27 5.68 -2.96
C ALA A 69 -5.29 5.61 -1.79
N PRO A 70 -4.85 5.33 -0.56
CA PRO A 70 -5.74 5.27 0.59
C PRO A 70 -6.31 6.66 0.88
N PHE A 71 -7.61 6.73 1.19
CA PHE A 71 -8.30 7.94 1.63
C PHE A 71 -8.03 8.29 3.10
#